data_AF-A0A060Z154-F1
#
_entry.id   AF-A0A060Z154-F1
#
_cell.length_a   1.000
_cell.length_b   1.000
_cell.length_c   1.000
_cell.angle_alpha   90.00
_cell.angle_beta   90.00
_cell.angle_gamma   90.00
#
_symmetry.space_group_name_H-M   'P 1'
#
loop_
_entity.id
_entity.type
_entity.pdbx_description
1 polymer ?
#
loop_
_entity_poly.entity_id
_entity_poly.type
_entity_poly.pdbx_seq_one_letter_code
_entity_poly.pdbx_strand_id
1 'polypeptide(L)'
;MEPAGTTTSVTTAADYPRKILDYMEGFLVSKTLFTACELGVFDLLASSQHPLSLEEVALGIRASQDGTERLLAACTGLDLLNTHTLEGQGNAHTHTHTGRRG
;
A
#
# COMPACT_ATOMS: atom_id res chain seq x y z
N MET A 1 -20.30 -44.38 11.18
CA MET A 1 -20.66 -43.00 11.52
C MET A 1 -19.85 -42.67 12.77
N GLU A 2 -18.68 -42.06 12.59
CA GLU A 2 -17.72 -41.69 13.64
C GLU A 2 -17.53 -40.16 13.54
N PRO A 3 -17.39 -39.43 14.66
CA PRO A 3 -17.60 -37.98 14.70
C PRO A 3 -16.36 -37.21 14.24
N ALA A 4 -16.63 -36.07 13.59
CA ALA A 4 -15.64 -35.11 13.15
C ALA A 4 -14.82 -34.57 14.33
N GLY A 5 -13.51 -34.79 14.30
CA GLY A 5 -12.56 -34.14 15.19
C GLY A 5 -12.53 -32.64 14.89
N THR A 6 -13.22 -31.84 15.70
CA THR A 6 -13.02 -30.39 15.73
C THR A 6 -11.68 -30.12 16.38
N THR A 7 -10.64 -29.91 15.56
CA THR A 7 -9.32 -29.49 16.03
C THR A 7 -9.39 -28.03 16.48
N THR A 8 -9.76 -27.81 17.74
CA THR A 8 -9.66 -26.49 18.38
C THR A 8 -8.18 -26.16 18.53
N SER A 9 -7.64 -25.32 17.64
CA SER A 9 -6.25 -24.86 17.71
C SER A 9 -6.07 -23.94 18.93
N VAL A 10 -5.50 -24.49 20.01
CA VAL A 10 -5.15 -23.72 21.21
C VAL A 10 -4.01 -22.74 20.85
N THR A 11 -4.29 -21.43 20.87
CA THR A 11 -3.25 -20.39 20.74
C THR A 11 -2.36 -20.44 21.98
N THR A 12 -1.06 -20.61 21.80
CA THR A 12 -0.07 -20.72 22.89
C THR A 12 0.58 -19.38 23.21
N ALA A 13 1.28 -19.27 24.34
CA ALA A 13 1.98 -18.05 24.72
C ALA A 13 3.05 -17.59 23.70
N ALA A 14 3.56 -18.52 22.88
CA ALA A 14 4.52 -18.24 21.82
C ALA A 14 3.88 -17.58 20.58
N ASP A 15 2.55 -17.56 20.48
CA ASP A 15 1.83 -16.98 19.34
C ASP A 15 1.49 -15.50 19.55
N TYR A 16 1.57 -14.99 20.78
CA TYR A 16 1.28 -13.57 21.08
C TYR A 16 2.19 -12.59 20.32
N PRO A 17 3.52 -12.81 20.20
CA PRO A 17 4.37 -11.92 19.41
C PRO A 17 3.94 -11.83 17.94
N ARG A 18 3.56 -12.95 17.33
CA ARG A 18 3.04 -12.96 15.94
C ARG A 18 1.73 -12.20 15.84
N LYS A 19 0.79 -12.45 16.76
CA LYS A 19 -0.50 -11.76 16.79
C LYS A 19 -0.36 -10.25 16.92
N ILE A 20 0.62 -9.78 17.72
CA ILE A 20 0.91 -8.35 17.85
C ILE A 20 1.46 -7.78 16.53
N LEU A 21 2.37 -8.50 15.87
CA LEU A 21 2.88 -8.10 14.56
C LEU A 21 1.76 -8.01 13.52
N ASP A 22 0.85 -8.98 13.47
CA ASP A 22 -0.30 -8.97 12.56
C ASP A 22 -1.19 -7.73 12.79
N TYR A 23 -1.45 -7.36 14.05
CA TYR A 23 -2.23 -6.15 14.37
C TYR A 23 -1.48 -4.85 14.03
N MET A 24 -0.16 -4.82 14.25
CA MET A 24 0.67 -3.68 13.86
C MET A 24 0.66 -3.50 12.35
N GLU A 25 0.78 -4.58 11.59
CA GLU A 25 0.70 -4.55 10.13
C GLU A 25 -0.66 -4.05 9.67
N GLY A 26 -1.76 -4.58 10.20
CA GLY A 26 -3.11 -4.12 9.86
C GLY A 26 -3.34 -2.63 10.13
N PHE A 27 -2.78 -2.10 11.22
CA PHE A 27 -2.82 -0.67 11.52
C PHE A 27 -2.01 0.15 10.52
N LEU A 28 -0.79 -0.28 10.19
CA LEU A 28 0.09 0.39 9.23
C LEU A 28 -0.51 0.42 7.82
N VAL A 29 -1.12 -0.70 7.38
CA VAL A 29 -1.84 -0.79 6.10
C VAL A 29 -2.98 0.23 6.07
N SER A 30 -3.83 0.21 7.10
CA SER A 30 -5.00 1.10 7.18
C SER A 30 -4.59 2.58 7.19
N LYS A 31 -3.55 2.94 7.96
CA LYS A 31 -3.05 4.31 8.01
C LYS A 31 -2.41 4.75 6.71
N THR A 32 -1.67 3.88 6.03
CA THR A 32 -1.08 4.17 4.72
C THR A 32 -2.19 4.48 3.70
N LEU A 33 -3.18 3.60 3.58
CA LEU A 33 -4.29 3.78 2.64
C LEU A 33 -5.07 5.06 2.92
N PHE A 34 -5.47 5.30 4.18
CA PHE A 34 -6.21 6.51 4.52
C PHE A 34 -5.40 7.78 4.29
N THR A 35 -4.11 7.78 4.60
CA THR A 35 -3.26 8.97 4.36
C THR A 35 -3.13 9.25 2.86
N ALA A 36 -2.98 8.21 2.02
CA ALA A 36 -2.94 8.37 0.58
C ALA A 36 -4.27 8.89 0.00
N CYS A 37 -5.40 8.42 0.54
CA CYS A 37 -6.73 8.95 0.19
C CYS A 37 -6.93 10.40 0.64
N GLU A 38 -6.59 10.74 1.88
CA GLU A 38 -6.73 12.10 2.43
C GLU A 38 -5.89 13.12 1.67
N LEU A 39 -4.70 12.74 1.22
CA LEU A 39 -3.83 13.57 0.39
C LEU A 39 -4.21 13.56 -1.09
N GLY A 40 -5.15 12.73 -1.53
CA GLY A 40 -5.59 12.66 -2.92
C GLY A 40 -4.56 12.05 -3.87
N VAL A 41 -3.65 11.19 -3.38
CA VAL A 41 -2.59 10.56 -4.18
C VAL A 41 -3.18 9.78 -5.36
N PHE A 42 -4.22 8.97 -5.10
CA PHE A 42 -4.83 8.13 -6.13
C PHE A 42 -5.57 8.96 -7.19
N ASP A 43 -6.28 10.00 -6.77
CA ASP A 43 -7.01 10.89 -7.69
C ASP A 43 -6.04 11.66 -8.59
N LEU A 44 -4.90 12.11 -8.04
CA LEU A 44 -3.84 12.76 -8.80
C LEU A 44 -3.25 11.82 -9.86
N LEU A 45 -2.91 10.58 -9.48
CA LEU A 45 -2.35 9.60 -10.40
C LEU A 45 -3.36 9.11 -11.45
N ALA A 46 -4.66 9.04 -11.09
CA ALA A 46 -5.71 8.63 -12.01
C ALA A 46 -6.08 9.71 -13.04
N SER A 47 -5.93 10.99 -12.67
CA SER A 47 -6.20 12.12 -13.58
C SER A 47 -5.03 12.44 -14.51
N SER A 48 -3.82 11.96 -14.19
CA SER A 48 -2.65 12.13 -15.05
C SER A 48 -2.70 11.20 -16.27
N GLN A 49 -2.35 11.73 -17.44
CA GLN A 49 -2.21 10.93 -18.67
C GLN A 49 -0.84 10.24 -18.80
N HIS A 50 0.08 10.52 -17.89
CA HIS A 50 1.43 9.96 -17.86
C HIS A 50 1.85 9.60 -16.43
N PRO A 51 2.85 8.71 -16.24
CA PRO A 51 3.47 8.50 -14.95
C PRO A 51 3.99 9.83 -14.38
N LEU A 52 3.84 10.02 -13.07
CA LEU A 52 4.33 11.22 -12.38
C LEU A 52 5.64 10.92 -11.65
N SER A 53 6.55 11.91 -11.64
CA SER A 53 7.74 11.90 -10.80
C SER A 53 7.39 12.16 -9.34
N LEU A 54 8.32 11.84 -8.42
CA LEU A 54 8.16 12.11 -7.00
C LEU A 54 7.88 13.61 -6.72
N GLU A 55 8.58 14.50 -7.41
CA GLU A 55 8.42 15.96 -7.27
C GLU A 55 7.04 16.42 -7.74
N GLU A 56 6.56 15.88 -8.86
CA GLU A 56 5.23 16.18 -9.39
C GLU A 56 4.13 15.73 -8.43
N VAL A 57 4.27 14.53 -7.85
CA VAL A 57 3.31 14.04 -6.85
C VAL A 57 3.36 14.90 -5.59
N ALA A 58 4.54 15.18 -5.04
CA ALA A 58 4.69 15.98 -3.82
C ALA A 58 4.10 17.38 -3.98
N LEU A 59 4.31 18.00 -5.15
CA LEU A 59 3.72 19.28 -5.50
C LEU A 59 2.19 19.18 -5.64
N GLY A 60 1.69 18.16 -6.34
CA GLY A 60 0.26 17.95 -6.58
C GLY A 60 -0.55 17.73 -5.30
N ILE A 61 -0.01 16.97 -4.34
CA ILE A 61 -0.66 16.73 -3.04
C ILE A 61 -0.27 17.76 -1.97
N ARG A 62 0.60 18.73 -2.32
CA ARG A 62 1.08 19.82 -1.44
C ARG A 62 1.73 19.30 -0.15
N ALA A 63 2.54 18.26 -0.25
CA ALA A 63 3.25 17.66 0.88
C ALA A 63 4.78 17.80 0.72
N SER A 64 5.52 17.41 1.76
CA SER A 64 6.98 17.35 1.67
C SER A 64 7.42 16.22 0.73
N GLN A 65 8.55 16.41 0.04
CA GLN A 65 9.10 15.39 -0.84
C GLN A 65 9.46 14.11 -0.07
N ASP A 66 10.12 14.22 1.09
CA ASP A 66 10.46 13.09 1.96
C ASP A 66 9.21 12.31 2.44
N GLY A 67 8.18 13.03 2.89
CA GLY A 67 6.94 12.40 3.33
C GLY A 67 6.21 11.70 2.19
N THR A 68 6.21 12.33 1.01
CA THR A 68 5.62 11.77 -0.20
C THR A 68 6.37 10.51 -0.64
N GLU A 69 7.70 10.53 -0.65
CA GLU A 69 8.52 9.38 -1.04
C GLU A 69 8.22 8.16 -0.15
N ARG A 70 8.18 8.37 1.17
CA ARG A 70 7.87 7.32 2.15
C ARG A 70 6.46 6.79 1.99
N LEU A 71 5.48 7.67 1.73
CA LEU A 71 4.11 7.27 1.48
C LEU A 71 3.96 6.45 0.20
N LEU A 72 4.61 6.87 -0.89
CA LEU A 72 4.59 6.15 -2.17
C LEU A 72 5.31 4.81 -2.08
N ALA A 73 6.44 4.75 -1.36
CA ALA A 73 7.13 3.50 -1.07
C ALA A 73 6.26 2.54 -0.26
N ALA A 74 5.56 3.04 0.77
CA ALA A 74 4.61 2.24 1.55
C ALA A 74 3.43 1.76 0.68
N CYS A 75 2.85 2.62 -0.15
CA CYS A 75 1.77 2.24 -1.06
C CYS A 75 2.21 1.18 -2.08
N THR A 76 3.45 1.28 -2.59
CA THR A 76 4.04 0.28 -3.50
C THR A 76 4.26 -1.05 -2.80
N GLY A 77 4.80 -1.03 -1.57
CA GLY A 77 4.98 -2.26 -0.77
C GLY A 77 3.67 -2.94 -0.36
N LEU A 78 2.55 -2.23 -0.46
CA LEU A 78 1.19 -2.74 -0.25
C LEU A 78 0.45 -3.07 -1.57
N ASP A 79 1.14 -3.04 -2.72
CA ASP A 79 0.59 -3.25 -4.06
C ASP A 79 -0.56 -2.29 -4.45
N LEU A 80 -0.66 -1.13 -3.76
CA LEU A 80 -1.65 -0.09 -4.05
C LEU A 80 -1.25 0.78 -5.25
N LEU A 81 0.05 0.82 -5.56
CA LEU A 81 0.63 1.56 -6.67
C LEU A 81 1.64 0.68 -7.41
N ASN A 82 1.74 0.89 -8.71
CA ASN A 82 2.80 0.32 -9.53
C ASN A 82 3.96 1.33 -9.65
N THR A 83 5.19 0.85 -9.52
CA THR A 83 6.40 1.64 -9.79
C THR A 83 7.02 1.22 -11.12
N HIS A 84 7.25 2.20 -11.99
CA HIS A 84 8.08 2.05 -13.17
C HIS A 84 9.39 2.80 -12.93
N THR A 85 10.49 2.06 -12.75
CA THR A 85 11.82 2.66 -12.79
C THR A 85 12.17 2.91 -14.25
N LEU A 86 12.20 4.17 -14.67
CA LEU A 86 12.69 4.53 -16.01
C LEU A 86 14.22 4.58 -15.93
N GLU A 87 14.90 3.79 -16.78
CA GLU A 87 16.36 3.70 -16.78
C GLU A 87 17.00 5.09 -16.92
N GLY A 88 17.66 5.54 -15.84
CA GLY A 88 18.39 6.81 -15.79
C GLY A 88 17.62 8.02 -15.22
N GLN A 89 16.32 7.92 -14.93
CA GLN A 89 15.53 9.05 -14.42
C GLN A 89 14.44 8.61 -13.41
N GLY A 90 14.84 8.42 -12.15
CA GLY A 90 13.92 8.32 -11.00
C GLY A 90 12.87 7.20 -11.05
N ASN A 91 12.18 7.00 -9.93
CA ASN A 91 11.02 6.11 -9.90
C ASN A 91 9.78 6.87 -10.38
N ALA A 92 9.03 6.31 -11.31
CA ALA A 92 7.74 6.82 -11.78
C ALA A 92 6.59 5.96 -11.22
N HIS A 93 5.45 6.57 -10.87
CA HIS A 93 4.34 5.86 -10.22
C HIS A 93 3.08 5.84 -11.08
N THR A 94 2.36 4.71 -11.11
CA THR A 94 1.07 4.51 -11.79
C THR A 94 0.10 3.72 -10.90
N HIS A 95 -1.20 3.77 -11.19
CA HIS A 95 -2.21 3.00 -10.43
C HIS A 95 -2.28 1.54 -10.89
N THR A 96 -2.59 0.63 -9.98
CA THR A 96 -2.76 -0.80 -10.29
C THR A 96 -4.07 -1.04 -11.05
N HIS A 97 -4.01 -1.49 -12.31
CA HIS A 97 -5.21 -1.83 -13.09
C HIS A 97 -5.76 -3.20 -12.64
N THR A 98 -6.82 -3.21 -11.84
CA THR A 98 -7.58 -4.44 -11.55
C THR A 98 -8.47 -4.77 -12.75
N GLY A 99 -7.93 -5.57 -13.67
CA GLY A 99 -8.58 -5.95 -14.91
C GLY A 99 -9.98 -6.55 -14.71
N ARG A 100 -11.00 -5.83 -15.17
CA ARG A 100 -12.36 -6.34 -15.39
C ARG A 100 -12.32 -7.22 -16.65
N ARG A 101 -12.17 -8.53 -16.49
CA ARG A 101 -12.42 -9.48 -17.59
C ARG A 101 -13.91 -9.41 -17.95
N GLY A 102 -14.17 -9.03 -19.20
CA GLY A 102 -15.46 -9.23 -19.86
C GLY A 102 -15.70 -10.69 -20.22
#